data_AF-A0A8H5LTE0-F1
#
_entry.id   AF-A0A8H5LTE0-F1
#
_cell.length_a   1.000
_cell.length_b   1.000
_cell.length_c   1.000
_cell.angle_alpha   90.00
_cell.angle_beta   90.00
_cell.angle_gamma   90.00
#
_symmetry.space_group_name_H-M   'P 1'
#
loop_
_entity.id
_entity.type
_entity.pdbx_description
1 polymer ?
#
loop_
_entity_poly.entity_id
_entity_poly.type
_entity_poly.pdbx_seq_one_letter_code
_entity_poly.pdbx_strand_id
1 'polypeptide(L)'
;MAVNPNEDTEFNDALRAHGIIPPLEKPPPSPSPPPSPTFSDILNDFTPSELREIGEDAPDDETERMIATYRQQRIAEERASDKKARFGRVHPIGRDDYTREVTEASKMDEDGDEEEQGTAVVCFLYKDGIPRSDRAFEHVRTLASRYPRTKFVSIVGDKCIPNLPDSRVPMFIVYKKGDICNQITAWGADRERRIEELEALLLVTGALHPPERRREEDKQKDDSEDEEDEEDYDRSSRMRSAATSVNGRTKKNIRDSGVKKSSNDSDSDFEFDL
;
A
#
# COMPACT_ATOMS: atom_id res chain seq x y z
N MET A 1 60.75 -33.39 21.67
CA MET A 1 59.53 -32.69 21.21
C MET A 1 59.62 -32.54 19.71
N ALA A 2 58.52 -32.66 18.96
CA ALA A 2 58.50 -32.25 17.56
C ALA A 2 58.30 -30.73 17.51
N VAL A 3 59.08 -30.02 16.69
CA VAL A 3 58.89 -28.57 16.48
C VAL A 3 57.73 -28.38 15.52
N ASN A 4 56.81 -27.48 15.85
CA ASN A 4 55.68 -27.14 14.99
C ASN A 4 56.16 -26.16 13.89
N PRO A 5 56.12 -26.54 12.60
CA PRO A 5 56.67 -25.71 11.52
C PRO A 5 55.84 -24.44 11.24
N ASN A 6 54.62 -24.37 11.78
CA ASN A 6 53.68 -23.26 11.56
C ASN A 6 53.71 -22.20 12.67
N GLU A 7 54.55 -22.36 13.70
CA GLU A 7 54.70 -21.36 14.78
C GLU A 7 55.67 -20.25 14.36
N ASP A 8 55.25 -18.99 14.47
CA ASP A 8 56.09 -17.82 14.26
C ASP A 8 57.01 -17.61 15.47
N THR A 9 58.17 -18.26 15.41
CA THR A 9 59.29 -18.06 16.33
C THR A 9 60.49 -17.53 15.55
N GLU A 10 61.36 -16.75 16.21
CA GLU A 10 62.59 -16.21 15.59
C GLU A 10 63.47 -17.32 14.97
N PHE A 11 63.43 -18.52 15.55
CA PHE A 11 64.09 -19.71 15.02
C PHE A 11 63.44 -20.21 13.72
N ASN A 12 62.12 -20.32 13.67
CA ASN A 12 61.42 -20.74 12.46
C ASN A 12 61.53 -19.69 11.33
N ASP A 13 61.54 -18.39 11.63
CA ASP A 13 61.81 -17.35 10.64
C ASP A 13 63.24 -17.39 10.10
N ALA A 14 64.24 -17.68 10.94
CA ALA A 14 65.60 -17.95 10.47
C ALA A 14 65.64 -19.17 9.53
N LEU A 15 64.89 -20.23 9.83
CA LEU A 15 64.77 -21.41 8.95
C LEU A 15 64.02 -21.11 7.64
N ARG A 16 63.02 -20.23 7.64
CA ARG A 16 62.36 -19.73 6.41
C ARG A 16 63.33 -18.90 5.57
N ALA A 17 64.08 -17.99 6.19
CA ALA A 17 65.09 -17.16 5.53
C ALA A 17 66.25 -18.00 4.92
N HIS A 18 66.62 -19.11 5.56
CA HIS A 18 67.56 -20.08 5.02
C HIS A 18 66.95 -21.09 4.01
N GLY A 19 65.66 -20.99 3.70
CA GLY A 19 64.98 -21.86 2.73
C GLY A 19 64.75 -23.31 3.20
N ILE A 20 64.80 -23.55 4.51
CA ILE A 20 64.63 -24.88 5.14
C ILE A 20 63.16 -25.15 5.46
N ILE A 21 62.37 -24.11 5.75
CA ILE A 21 60.91 -24.16 5.93
C ILE A 21 60.26 -23.30 4.83
N PRO A 22 59.12 -23.71 4.23
CA PRO A 22 58.41 -22.88 3.25
C PRO A 22 58.00 -21.51 3.82
N PRO A 23 57.94 -20.45 2.99
CA PRO A 23 57.39 -19.16 3.41
C PRO A 23 55.95 -19.31 3.92
N LEU A 24 55.60 -18.62 5.02
CA LEU A 24 54.25 -18.65 5.55
C LEU A 24 53.28 -18.02 4.54
N GLU A 25 52.15 -18.68 4.28
CA GLU A 25 51.09 -18.14 3.44
C GLU A 25 50.52 -16.87 4.10
N LYS A 26 50.52 -15.76 3.37
CA LYS A 26 49.95 -14.51 3.88
C LYS A 26 48.44 -14.71 4.07
N PRO A 27 47.85 -14.29 5.21
CA PRO A 27 46.41 -14.33 5.36
C PRO A 27 45.74 -13.54 4.23
N PRO A 28 44.58 -13.99 3.73
CA PRO A 28 43.86 -13.27 2.69
C PRO A 28 43.57 -11.83 3.15
N PRO A 29 43.64 -10.83 2.25
CA PRO A 29 43.33 -9.45 2.63
C PRO A 29 41.90 -9.40 3.19
N SER A 30 41.74 -8.70 4.33
CA SER A 30 40.42 -8.47 4.92
C SER A 30 39.50 -7.88 3.86
N PRO A 31 38.24 -8.36 3.74
CA PRO A 31 37.28 -7.70 2.87
C PRO A 31 37.13 -6.23 3.30
N SER A 32 36.97 -5.35 2.32
CA SER A 32 36.71 -3.93 2.56
C SER A 32 35.43 -3.77 3.39
N PRO A 33 35.36 -2.78 4.30
CA PRO A 33 34.09 -2.44 4.94
C PRO A 33 33.05 -2.03 3.89
N PRO A 34 31.75 -2.22 4.17
CA PRO A 34 30.68 -1.74 3.28
C PRO A 34 30.73 -0.21 3.15
N PRO A 35 30.22 0.35 2.03
CA PRO A 35 30.09 1.80 1.89
C PRO A 35 29.16 2.37 2.97
N SER A 36 29.40 3.63 3.35
CA SER A 36 28.46 4.41 4.16
C SER A 36 27.14 4.62 3.42
N PRO A 37 25.99 4.66 4.12
CA PRO A 37 24.71 4.97 3.50
C PRO A 37 24.72 6.36 2.85
N THR A 38 23.96 6.50 1.78
CA THR A 38 23.74 7.75 1.05
C THR A 38 22.79 8.66 1.83
N PHE A 39 22.83 9.98 1.58
CA PHE A 39 21.89 10.92 2.21
C PHE A 39 20.41 10.55 1.93
N SER A 40 20.09 10.08 0.72
CA SER A 40 18.79 9.51 0.36
C SER A 40 18.40 8.29 1.20
N ASP A 41 19.35 7.44 1.56
CA ASP A 41 19.10 6.20 2.29
C ASP A 41 18.77 6.51 3.76
N ILE A 42 19.30 7.61 4.28
CA ILE A 42 18.96 8.16 5.59
C ILE A 42 17.56 8.80 5.55
N LEU A 43 17.25 9.59 4.51
CA LEU A 43 15.94 10.22 4.33
C LEU A 43 14.78 9.20 4.12
N ASN A 44 15.09 7.98 3.66
CA ASN A 44 14.11 6.88 3.53
C ASN A 44 13.51 6.43 4.87
N ASP A 45 14.21 6.62 5.99
CA ASP A 45 13.74 6.21 7.32
C ASP A 45 12.95 7.31 8.07
N PHE A 46 12.49 8.36 7.37
CA PHE A 46 11.66 9.43 7.94
C PHE A 46 10.29 9.56 7.25
N THR A 47 9.27 9.92 8.03
CA THR A 47 7.91 10.23 7.59
C THR A 47 7.85 11.57 6.85
N PRO A 48 6.80 11.84 6.04
CA PRO A 48 6.60 13.16 5.42
C PRO A 48 6.37 14.30 6.44
N SER A 49 6.09 14.00 7.72
CA SER A 49 6.13 14.99 8.81
C SER A 49 7.55 15.28 9.28
N GLU A 50 8.34 14.26 9.61
CA GLU A 50 9.73 14.44 10.10
C GLU A 50 10.63 15.09 9.03
N LEU A 51 10.43 14.75 7.75
CA LEU A 51 11.10 15.39 6.62
C LEU A 51 10.82 16.89 6.50
N ARG A 52 9.73 17.41 7.11
CA ARG A 52 9.50 18.86 7.21
C ARG A 52 10.41 19.47 8.26
N GLU A 53 10.38 18.92 9.48
CA GLU A 53 11.16 19.39 10.64
C GLU A 53 12.67 19.38 10.34
N ILE A 54 13.18 18.29 9.72
CA ILE A 54 14.58 18.15 9.30
C ILE A 54 14.94 19.15 8.17
N GLY A 55 13.96 19.59 7.37
CA GLY A 55 14.14 20.65 6.37
C GLY A 55 14.22 22.04 6.99
N GLU A 56 13.41 22.33 8.00
CA GLU A 56 13.40 23.62 8.72
C GLU A 56 14.69 23.82 9.56
N ASP A 57 15.35 22.74 10.01
CA ASP A 57 16.65 22.74 10.71
C ASP A 57 17.88 22.54 9.78
N ALA A 58 17.70 22.67 8.46
CA ALA A 58 18.76 22.42 7.47
C ALA A 58 19.94 23.42 7.56
N PRO A 59 21.19 22.98 7.32
CA PRO A 59 22.38 23.84 7.44
C PRO A 59 22.55 24.89 6.32
N ASP A 60 21.82 24.74 5.20
CA ASP A 60 21.92 25.60 4.02
C ASP A 60 20.70 25.44 3.06
N ASP A 61 20.46 26.46 2.23
CA ASP A 61 19.38 26.53 1.22
C ASP A 61 19.36 25.36 0.20
N GLU A 62 20.49 24.71 -0.09
CA GLU A 62 20.57 23.61 -1.07
C GLU A 62 20.11 22.30 -0.43
N THR A 63 20.56 22.04 0.80
CA THR A 63 20.11 20.94 1.65
C THR A 63 18.60 21.05 1.96
N GLU A 64 18.09 22.23 2.33
CA GLU A 64 16.66 22.47 2.55
C GLU A 64 15.82 22.05 1.33
N ARG A 65 16.20 22.52 0.12
CA ARG A 65 15.49 22.21 -1.13
C ARG A 65 15.58 20.74 -1.50
N MET A 66 16.70 20.07 -1.21
CA MET A 66 16.83 18.63 -1.44
C MET A 66 15.86 17.84 -0.53
N ILE A 67 15.74 18.22 0.75
CA ILE A 67 14.80 17.59 1.67
C ILE A 67 13.35 17.89 1.28
N ALA A 68 13.03 19.13 0.90
CA ALA A 68 11.68 19.52 0.48
C ALA A 68 11.21 18.81 -0.79
N THR A 69 12.07 18.67 -1.81
CA THR A 69 11.75 17.90 -3.03
C THR A 69 11.61 16.41 -2.75
N TYR A 70 12.42 15.85 -1.85
CA TYR A 70 12.28 14.47 -1.39
C TYR A 70 10.96 14.22 -0.63
N ARG A 71 10.57 15.14 0.27
CA ARG A 71 9.26 15.12 0.95
C ARG A 71 8.10 15.13 -0.05
N GLN A 72 8.16 15.99 -1.07
CA GLN A 72 7.15 16.03 -2.14
C GLN A 72 7.08 14.73 -2.95
N GLN A 73 8.21 14.09 -3.24
CA GLN A 73 8.25 12.77 -3.89
C GLN A 73 7.57 11.70 -3.03
N ARG A 74 7.91 11.61 -1.73
CA ARG A 74 7.31 10.64 -0.79
C ARG A 74 5.78 10.82 -0.67
N ILE A 75 5.28 12.06 -0.61
CA ILE A 75 3.84 12.36 -0.57
C ILE A 75 3.15 11.98 -1.90
N ALA A 76 3.82 12.16 -3.03
CA ALA A 76 3.29 11.76 -4.35
C ALA A 76 3.25 10.23 -4.54
N GLU A 77 4.27 9.51 -4.07
CA GLU A 77 4.30 8.05 -3.99
C GLU A 77 3.15 7.52 -3.13
N GLU A 78 2.99 8.06 -1.92
CA GLU A 78 1.94 7.67 -0.98
C GLU A 78 0.55 7.87 -1.59
N ARG A 79 0.25 9.09 -2.06
CA ARG A 79 -1.01 9.42 -2.76
C ARG A 79 -1.23 8.60 -4.05
N ALA A 80 -0.19 8.02 -4.66
CA ALA A 80 -0.34 7.09 -5.78
C ALA A 80 -0.65 5.66 -5.30
N SER A 81 -0.03 5.21 -4.21
CA SER A 81 -0.31 3.91 -3.59
C SER A 81 -1.73 3.83 -3.01
N ASP A 82 -2.28 4.90 -2.43
CA ASP A 82 -3.69 4.95 -1.98
C ASP A 82 -4.69 4.86 -3.14
N LYS A 83 -4.39 5.48 -4.29
CA LYS A 83 -5.23 5.34 -5.49
C LYS A 83 -5.26 3.90 -6.01
N LYS A 84 -4.19 3.14 -5.77
CA LYS A 84 -4.11 1.69 -6.07
C LYS A 84 -4.73 0.83 -4.97
N ALA A 85 -4.96 1.35 -3.76
CA ALA A 85 -5.57 0.68 -2.61
C ALA A 85 -7.12 0.50 -2.72
N ARG A 86 -7.61 0.07 -3.89
CA ARG A 86 -9.03 0.05 -4.28
C ARG A 86 -9.91 -0.95 -3.49
N PHE A 87 -9.31 -1.88 -2.74
CA PHE A 87 -10.01 -2.97 -2.04
C PHE A 87 -9.92 -2.84 -0.50
N GLY A 88 -9.22 -3.72 0.20
CA GLY A 88 -9.12 -3.69 1.68
C GLY A 88 -10.04 -4.68 2.43
N ARG A 89 -10.90 -5.42 1.73
CA ARG A 89 -11.82 -6.41 2.32
C ARG A 89 -12.05 -7.63 1.43
N VAL A 90 -12.63 -8.68 2.00
CA VAL A 90 -13.03 -9.90 1.27
C VAL A 90 -14.45 -9.72 0.74
N HIS A 91 -14.65 -9.88 -0.57
CA HIS A 91 -15.94 -9.75 -1.23
C HIS A 91 -16.61 -11.13 -1.41
N PRO A 92 -17.75 -11.43 -0.75
CA PRO A 92 -18.50 -12.65 -1.00
C PRO A 92 -19.24 -12.56 -2.34
N ILE A 93 -19.14 -13.58 -3.19
CA ILE A 93 -19.71 -13.57 -4.56
C ILE A 93 -20.58 -14.80 -4.87
N GLY A 94 -21.54 -14.62 -5.80
CA GLY A 94 -22.34 -15.70 -6.37
C GLY A 94 -21.59 -16.51 -7.44
N ARG A 95 -22.20 -17.61 -7.91
CA ARG A 95 -21.65 -18.37 -9.05
C ARG A 95 -21.77 -17.59 -10.36
N ASP A 96 -22.84 -16.82 -10.50
CA ASP A 96 -23.14 -16.04 -11.70
C ASP A 96 -22.20 -14.82 -11.82
N ASP A 97 -21.84 -14.22 -10.68
CA ASP A 97 -20.90 -13.11 -10.60
C ASP A 97 -19.44 -13.52 -10.86
N TYR A 98 -19.10 -14.81 -10.76
CA TYR A 98 -17.72 -15.31 -10.83
C TYR A 98 -16.93 -14.78 -12.04
N THR A 99 -17.53 -14.81 -13.24
CA THR A 99 -16.87 -14.32 -14.46
C THR A 99 -16.57 -12.82 -14.37
N ARG A 100 -17.47 -12.04 -13.78
CA ARG A 100 -17.37 -10.57 -13.67
C ARG A 100 -16.40 -10.17 -12.56
N GLU A 101 -16.63 -10.72 -11.37
CA GLU A 101 -15.90 -10.38 -10.15
C GLU A 101 -14.48 -10.98 -10.08
N VAL A 102 -14.19 -12.02 -10.86
CA VAL A 102 -12.87 -12.66 -10.95
C VAL A 102 -12.23 -12.46 -12.31
N THR A 103 -12.80 -13.04 -13.38
CA THR A 103 -12.12 -13.11 -14.68
C THR A 103 -12.05 -11.75 -15.38
N GLU A 104 -13.15 -11.01 -15.46
CA GLU A 104 -13.20 -9.64 -16.02
C GLU A 104 -12.49 -8.65 -15.09
N ALA A 105 -12.73 -8.72 -13.78
CA ALA A 105 -12.02 -7.90 -12.80
C ALA A 105 -10.49 -8.05 -12.89
N SER A 106 -9.96 -9.26 -13.15
CA SER A 106 -8.51 -9.47 -13.31
C SER A 106 -7.92 -8.92 -14.62
N LYS A 107 -8.78 -8.47 -15.55
CA LYS A 107 -8.43 -7.74 -16.78
C LYS A 107 -8.61 -6.23 -16.64
N MET A 108 -9.20 -5.74 -15.54
CA MET A 108 -9.24 -4.32 -15.25
C MET A 108 -7.85 -3.90 -14.79
N ASP A 109 -7.24 -2.96 -15.50
CA ASP A 109 -5.98 -2.37 -15.07
C ASP A 109 -6.17 -1.43 -13.86
N GLU A 110 -5.05 -1.10 -13.25
CA GLU A 110 -4.98 -0.14 -12.15
C GLU A 110 -4.81 1.27 -12.72
N ASP A 111 -5.53 2.24 -12.15
CA ASP A 111 -5.51 3.63 -12.60
C ASP A 111 -4.10 4.23 -12.41
N GLY A 112 -3.33 4.28 -13.51
CA GLY A 112 -1.94 4.78 -13.53
C GLY A 112 -0.84 3.72 -13.66
N ASP A 113 -1.14 2.46 -13.99
CA ASP A 113 -0.14 1.47 -14.41
C ASP A 113 0.06 1.51 -15.95
N GLU A 114 1.23 1.99 -16.42
CA GLU A 114 1.55 2.09 -17.87
C GLU A 114 1.73 0.73 -18.58
N GLU A 115 1.87 -0.38 -17.82
CA GLU A 115 2.22 -1.72 -18.35
C GLU A 115 1.04 -2.69 -18.49
N GLU A 116 -0.20 -2.20 -18.42
CA GLU A 116 -1.45 -2.98 -18.49
C GLU A 116 -1.40 -4.24 -17.59
N GLN A 117 -0.92 -4.10 -16.34
CA GLN A 117 -0.54 -5.24 -15.51
C GLN A 117 -1.72 -6.14 -15.07
N GLY A 118 -2.96 -5.66 -15.13
CA GLY A 118 -4.17 -6.32 -14.67
C GLY A 118 -4.24 -6.48 -13.14
N THR A 119 -5.38 -6.11 -12.56
CA THR A 119 -5.65 -6.28 -11.11
C THR A 119 -5.48 -7.75 -10.70
N ALA A 120 -4.70 -8.02 -9.65
CA ALA A 120 -4.60 -9.36 -9.10
C ALA A 120 -5.87 -9.72 -8.32
N VAL A 121 -6.48 -10.88 -8.63
CA VAL A 121 -7.67 -11.38 -7.93
C VAL A 121 -7.40 -12.74 -7.28
N VAL A 122 -7.59 -12.82 -5.97
CA VAL A 122 -7.46 -14.06 -5.18
C VAL A 122 -8.86 -14.58 -4.87
N CYS A 123 -9.22 -15.70 -5.50
CA CYS A 123 -10.51 -16.36 -5.29
C CYS A 123 -10.39 -17.48 -4.24
N PHE A 124 -11.06 -17.31 -3.11
CA PHE A 124 -11.08 -18.23 -1.98
C PHE A 124 -12.35 -19.10 -1.99
N LEU A 125 -12.18 -20.39 -2.30
CA LEU A 125 -13.24 -21.40 -2.27
C LEU A 125 -13.26 -22.06 -0.88
N TYR A 126 -14.33 -21.81 -0.13
CA TYR A 126 -14.47 -22.18 1.28
C TYR A 126 -15.73 -23.03 1.53
N LYS A 127 -15.84 -23.69 2.69
CA LYS A 127 -17.06 -24.41 3.10
C LYS A 127 -17.19 -24.39 4.62
N ASP A 128 -18.35 -23.95 5.09
CA ASP A 128 -18.64 -23.74 6.50
C ASP A 128 -18.58 -25.06 7.30
N GLY A 129 -18.05 -25.01 8.52
CA GLY A 129 -17.93 -26.19 9.39
C GLY A 129 -16.73 -27.10 9.10
N ILE A 130 -15.83 -26.69 8.21
CA ILE A 130 -14.51 -27.31 8.03
C ILE A 130 -13.47 -26.43 8.76
N PRO A 131 -12.88 -26.86 9.90
CA PRO A 131 -12.06 -25.97 10.74
C PRO A 131 -10.84 -25.32 10.05
N ARG A 132 -10.26 -25.99 9.05
CA ARG A 132 -9.18 -25.43 8.21
C ARG A 132 -9.68 -24.38 7.19
N SER A 133 -10.94 -24.47 6.78
CA SER A 133 -11.62 -23.46 5.95
C SER A 133 -11.91 -22.21 6.77
N ASP A 134 -12.41 -22.37 8.00
CA ASP A 134 -12.77 -21.26 8.88
C ASP A 134 -11.52 -20.42 9.24
N ARG A 135 -10.43 -21.09 9.67
CA ARG A 135 -9.11 -20.46 9.90
C ARG A 135 -8.51 -19.82 8.65
N ALA A 136 -8.71 -20.40 7.47
CA ALA A 136 -8.26 -19.78 6.23
C ALA A 136 -9.07 -18.50 5.90
N PHE A 137 -10.34 -18.42 6.29
CA PHE A 137 -11.14 -17.19 6.18
C PHE A 137 -10.54 -16.07 7.05
N GLU A 138 -10.10 -16.37 8.27
CA GLU A 138 -9.43 -15.41 9.17
C GLU A 138 -8.17 -14.84 8.51
N HIS A 139 -7.25 -15.71 8.05
CA HIS A 139 -6.03 -15.29 7.34
C HIS A 139 -6.35 -14.42 6.12
N VAL A 140 -7.37 -14.79 5.33
CA VAL A 140 -7.78 -14.06 4.13
C VAL A 140 -8.39 -12.69 4.45
N ARG A 141 -9.09 -12.52 5.58
CA ARG A 141 -9.55 -11.20 6.04
C ARG A 141 -8.37 -10.30 6.40
N THR A 142 -7.39 -10.82 7.15
CA THR A 142 -6.20 -10.05 7.54
C THR A 142 -5.32 -9.70 6.35
N LEU A 143 -5.17 -10.59 5.36
CA LEU A 143 -4.44 -10.27 4.13
C LEU A 143 -5.20 -9.25 3.27
N ALA A 144 -6.53 -9.35 3.16
CA ALA A 144 -7.31 -8.37 2.42
C ALA A 144 -7.18 -6.94 2.97
N SER A 145 -7.08 -6.76 4.30
CA SER A 145 -6.86 -5.45 4.91
C SER A 145 -5.40 -4.98 4.91
N ARG A 146 -4.42 -5.88 4.76
CA ARG A 146 -3.00 -5.53 4.58
C ARG A 146 -2.65 -5.14 3.14
N TYR A 147 -3.32 -5.75 2.16
CA TYR A 147 -3.00 -5.61 0.74
C TYR A 147 -4.20 -5.09 -0.06
N PRO A 148 -4.63 -3.82 0.17
CA PRO A 148 -5.80 -3.25 -0.49
C PRO A 148 -5.66 -3.07 -2.00
N ARG A 149 -4.45 -3.24 -2.57
CA ARG A 149 -4.21 -3.34 -4.02
C ARG A 149 -4.78 -4.63 -4.62
N THR A 150 -4.77 -5.72 -3.86
CA THR A 150 -5.20 -7.04 -4.34
C THR A 150 -6.68 -7.27 -4.04
N LYS A 151 -7.44 -7.73 -5.04
CA LYS A 151 -8.86 -8.06 -4.86
C LYS A 151 -9.02 -9.45 -4.24
N PHE A 152 -9.55 -9.52 -3.02
CA PHE A 152 -9.92 -10.80 -2.39
C PHE A 152 -11.41 -11.06 -2.55
N VAL A 153 -11.77 -12.22 -3.12
CA VAL A 153 -13.16 -12.68 -3.20
C VAL A 153 -13.32 -14.03 -2.50
N SER A 154 -14.51 -14.31 -1.97
CA SER A 154 -14.87 -15.59 -1.35
C SER A 154 -16.14 -16.17 -1.95
N ILE A 155 -16.16 -17.49 -2.14
CA ILE A 155 -17.29 -18.23 -2.67
C ILE A 155 -17.40 -19.61 -2.00
N VAL A 156 -18.62 -20.05 -1.71
CA VAL A 156 -18.86 -21.40 -1.19
C VAL A 156 -18.46 -22.41 -2.27
N GLY A 157 -17.59 -23.36 -1.93
CA GLY A 157 -16.96 -24.29 -2.86
C GLY A 157 -17.96 -25.04 -3.75
N ASP A 158 -19.03 -25.57 -3.16
CA ASP A 158 -20.10 -26.28 -3.86
C ASP A 158 -20.95 -25.39 -4.79
N LYS A 159 -20.99 -24.06 -4.54
CA LYS A 159 -21.60 -23.10 -5.48
C LYS A 159 -20.67 -22.81 -6.66
N CYS A 160 -19.35 -22.77 -6.42
CA CYS A 160 -18.36 -22.51 -7.46
C CYS A 160 -18.18 -23.71 -8.41
N ILE A 161 -18.03 -24.91 -7.81
CA ILE A 161 -17.72 -26.17 -8.50
C ILE A 161 -18.69 -27.23 -7.94
N PRO A 162 -19.60 -27.79 -8.76
CA PRO A 162 -20.58 -28.75 -8.27
C PRO A 162 -19.92 -30.06 -7.80
N ASN A 163 -20.32 -30.55 -6.63
CA ASN A 163 -19.76 -31.72 -5.96
C ASN A 163 -18.24 -31.60 -5.67
N LEU A 164 -17.79 -30.43 -5.20
CA LEU A 164 -16.40 -30.23 -4.80
C LEU A 164 -16.12 -31.03 -3.52
N PRO A 165 -15.24 -32.06 -3.54
CA PRO A 165 -15.03 -32.86 -2.34
C PRO A 165 -14.31 -32.06 -1.26
N ASP A 166 -14.83 -32.12 -0.04
CA ASP A 166 -14.34 -31.41 1.16
C ASP A 166 -12.83 -31.57 1.38
N SER A 167 -12.27 -32.71 0.98
CA SER A 167 -10.83 -32.99 0.98
C SER A 167 -9.99 -31.94 0.23
N ARG A 168 -10.55 -31.24 -0.77
CA ARG A 168 -9.91 -30.16 -1.54
C ARG A 168 -10.16 -28.76 -1.00
N VAL A 169 -11.05 -28.59 -0.01
CA VAL A 169 -11.44 -27.30 0.57
C VAL A 169 -10.66 -27.05 1.88
N PRO A 170 -10.15 -25.84 2.18
CA PRO A 170 -10.16 -24.65 1.33
C PRO A 170 -9.26 -24.75 0.10
N MET A 171 -9.64 -24.02 -0.95
CA MET A 171 -8.91 -23.89 -2.21
C MET A 171 -8.74 -22.41 -2.55
N PHE A 172 -7.60 -22.06 -3.14
CA PHE A 172 -7.30 -20.74 -3.66
C PHE A 172 -7.06 -20.82 -5.17
N ILE A 173 -7.57 -19.84 -5.91
CA ILE A 173 -7.31 -19.68 -7.34
C ILE A 173 -6.89 -18.21 -7.56
N VAL A 174 -5.68 -18.00 -8.07
CA VAL A 174 -5.12 -16.68 -8.36
C VAL A 174 -5.35 -16.36 -9.83
N TYR A 175 -5.93 -15.19 -10.12
CA TYR A 175 -6.12 -14.66 -11.46
C TYR A 175 -5.37 -13.35 -11.67
N LYS A 176 -4.78 -13.15 -12.85
CA LYS A 176 -4.21 -11.88 -13.33
C LYS A 176 -4.28 -11.82 -14.86
N LYS A 177 -4.54 -10.64 -15.42
CA LYS A 177 -4.81 -10.40 -16.87
C LYS A 177 -5.91 -11.31 -17.49
N GLY A 178 -6.78 -11.91 -16.66
CA GLY A 178 -7.83 -12.85 -17.09
C GLY A 178 -7.48 -14.34 -16.97
N ASP A 179 -6.20 -14.69 -16.79
CA ASP A 179 -5.72 -16.08 -16.74
C ASP A 179 -5.46 -16.55 -15.31
N ILE A 180 -5.45 -17.87 -15.10
CA ILE A 180 -5.12 -18.49 -13.80
C ILE A 180 -3.59 -18.56 -13.65
N CYS A 181 -3.04 -17.81 -12.70
CA CYS A 181 -1.61 -17.80 -12.41
C CYS A 181 -1.20 -18.95 -11.48
N ASN A 182 -2.06 -19.32 -10.53
CA ASN A 182 -1.82 -20.46 -9.62
C ASN A 182 -3.13 -21.02 -9.04
N GLN A 183 -3.14 -22.29 -8.68
CA GLN A 183 -4.23 -22.96 -7.97
C GLN A 183 -3.69 -23.80 -6.81
N ILE A 184 -4.15 -23.49 -5.60
CA ILE A 184 -3.80 -24.20 -4.35
C ILE A 184 -5.02 -25.00 -3.91
N THR A 185 -4.91 -26.32 -3.78
CA THR A 185 -6.02 -27.17 -3.29
C THR A 185 -5.69 -27.73 -1.92
N ALA A 186 -6.71 -28.00 -1.08
CA ALA A 186 -6.55 -28.64 0.22
C ALA A 186 -5.61 -27.87 1.18
N TRP A 187 -5.72 -26.53 1.21
CA TRP A 187 -4.87 -25.72 2.09
C TRP A 187 -5.13 -26.03 3.57
N GLY A 188 -4.06 -26.29 4.32
CA GLY A 188 -4.15 -26.73 5.72
C GLY A 188 -4.73 -28.14 5.91
N ALA A 189 -4.67 -29.00 4.88
CA ALA A 189 -5.08 -30.40 4.99
C ALA A 189 -4.01 -31.33 5.58
N ASP A 190 -2.74 -30.93 5.47
CA ASP A 190 -1.56 -31.66 5.94
C ASP A 190 -1.20 -31.30 7.39
N ARG A 191 -1.28 -30.02 7.74
CA ARG A 191 -1.02 -29.46 9.06
C ARG A 191 -1.71 -28.11 9.21
N GLU A 192 -1.72 -27.57 10.42
CA GLU A 192 -2.07 -26.17 10.64
C GLU A 192 -1.02 -25.26 9.97
N ARG A 193 -1.50 -24.24 9.24
CA ARG A 193 -0.67 -23.30 8.47
C ARG A 193 -0.93 -21.88 8.97
N ARG A 194 0.15 -21.10 9.11
CA ARG A 194 0.10 -19.71 9.60
C ARG A 194 -0.17 -18.72 8.47
N ILE A 195 -0.49 -17.47 8.82
CA ILE A 195 -0.80 -16.42 7.83
C ILE A 195 0.40 -16.13 6.93
N GLU A 196 1.62 -16.12 7.48
CA GLU A 196 2.84 -15.81 6.70
C GLU A 196 3.10 -16.85 5.60
N GLU A 197 2.63 -18.10 5.76
CA GLU A 197 2.76 -19.13 4.71
C GLU A 197 1.83 -18.88 3.52
N LEU A 198 0.65 -18.29 3.76
CA LEU A 198 -0.29 -17.88 2.72
C LEU A 198 0.19 -16.57 2.05
N GLU A 199 0.66 -15.62 2.86
CA GLU A 199 1.23 -14.34 2.45
C GLU A 199 2.44 -14.55 1.51
N ALA A 200 3.43 -15.33 1.93
CA ALA A 200 4.62 -15.64 1.13
C ALA A 200 4.29 -16.37 -0.18
N LEU A 201 3.28 -17.26 -0.18
CA LEU A 201 2.86 -17.95 -1.40
C LEU A 201 2.19 -16.97 -2.38
N LEU A 202 1.27 -16.12 -1.90
CA LEU A 202 0.60 -15.14 -2.76
C LEU A 202 1.56 -14.06 -3.29
N LEU A 203 2.58 -13.68 -2.52
CA LEU A 203 3.71 -12.85 -2.97
C LEU A 203 4.50 -13.56 -4.10
N VAL A 204 4.88 -14.82 -3.93
CA VAL A 204 5.60 -15.60 -4.97
C VAL A 204 4.78 -15.77 -6.25
N THR A 205 3.45 -15.77 -6.17
CA THR A 205 2.57 -15.79 -7.36
C THR A 205 2.38 -14.43 -8.05
N GLY A 206 2.95 -13.33 -7.52
CA GLY A 206 2.70 -11.98 -8.02
C GLY A 206 1.25 -11.51 -7.84
N ALA A 207 0.54 -12.12 -6.88
CA ALA A 207 -0.84 -11.80 -6.52
C ALA A 207 -0.90 -10.77 -5.39
N LEU A 208 0.08 -10.82 -4.48
CA LEU A 208 0.42 -9.72 -3.60
C LEU A 208 1.68 -9.03 -4.13
N HIS A 209 1.77 -7.73 -3.89
CA HIS A 209 3.01 -6.97 -3.94
C HIS A 209 3.42 -6.65 -2.50
N PRO A 210 4.71 -6.65 -2.13
CA PRO A 210 5.13 -6.25 -0.79
C PRO A 210 4.56 -4.87 -0.45
N PRO A 211 4.12 -4.62 0.80
CA PRO A 211 3.66 -3.29 1.16
C PRO A 211 4.85 -2.33 1.11
N GLU A 212 4.69 -1.22 0.40
CA GLU A 212 5.57 -0.06 0.54
C GLU A 212 5.54 0.37 2.01
N ARG A 213 6.70 0.69 2.59
CA ARG A 213 6.86 0.85 4.05
C ARG A 213 6.12 2.08 4.58
N ARG A 214 4.85 1.91 4.95
CA ARG A 214 4.17 2.74 5.95
C ARG A 214 4.44 2.19 7.34
N ARG A 215 4.66 3.07 8.31
CA ARG A 215 4.79 2.72 9.74
C ARG A 215 3.39 2.65 10.36
N GLU A 216 3.26 1.96 11.49
CA GLU A 216 1.94 1.84 12.15
C GLU A 216 1.45 3.17 12.75
N GLU A 217 2.35 4.16 12.86
CA GLU A 217 2.12 5.51 13.38
C GLU A 217 1.40 6.43 12.38
N ASP A 218 1.50 6.17 11.07
CA ASP A 218 0.89 7.01 10.02
C ASP A 218 -0.66 7.07 10.15
N LYS A 219 -1.26 6.00 10.70
CA LYS A 219 -2.71 5.84 10.86
C LYS A 219 -3.37 6.70 11.96
N GLN A 220 -2.62 7.53 12.67
CA GLN A 220 -3.17 8.38 13.75
C GLN A 220 -3.20 9.89 13.44
N LYS A 221 -2.75 10.32 12.24
CA LYS A 221 -2.78 11.74 11.83
C LYS A 221 -3.73 12.06 10.67
N ASP A 222 -4.14 11.03 9.91
CA ASP A 222 -4.88 11.13 8.65
C ASP A 222 -6.33 11.69 8.79
N ASP A 223 -6.84 11.81 10.01
CA ASP A 223 -8.24 12.18 10.33
C ASP A 223 -8.38 13.66 10.77
N SER A 224 -7.35 14.51 10.55
CA SER A 224 -7.34 15.89 11.08
C SER A 224 -6.60 17.01 10.29
N GLU A 225 -5.90 16.74 9.19
CA GLU A 225 -5.07 17.76 8.50
C GLU A 225 -5.24 17.81 6.96
N ASP A 226 -6.47 17.75 6.43
CA ASP A 226 -6.76 17.77 4.97
C ASP A 226 -7.63 18.99 4.52
N GLU A 227 -7.41 20.17 5.13
CA GLU A 227 -7.96 21.48 4.67
C GLU A 227 -6.92 22.62 4.79
N GLU A 228 -5.77 22.56 4.11
CA GLU A 228 -4.93 23.74 3.73
C GLU A 228 -3.72 23.32 2.85
N ASP A 229 -3.81 23.41 1.51
CA ASP A 229 -2.66 23.62 0.56
C ASP A 229 -3.08 23.64 -0.96
N GLU A 230 -4.09 24.42 -1.35
CA GLU A 230 -4.36 24.77 -2.77
C GLU A 230 -4.51 26.29 -2.99
N GLU A 231 -3.43 27.10 -2.91
CA GLU A 231 -3.39 28.45 -3.54
C GLU A 231 -1.98 29.14 -3.56
N ASP A 232 -1.09 28.85 -4.53
CA ASP A 232 -0.16 29.88 -5.09
C ASP A 232 0.45 29.54 -6.48
N TYR A 233 -0.38 29.43 -7.53
CA TYR A 233 0.10 29.21 -8.91
C TYR A 233 -0.60 30.02 -10.02
N ASP A 234 -1.07 31.26 -9.78
CA ASP A 234 -1.06 32.28 -10.86
C ASP A 234 -1.09 33.74 -10.38
N ARG A 235 0.07 34.27 -9.98
CA ARG A 235 0.25 35.72 -9.72
C ARG A 235 0.97 36.48 -10.84
N SER A 236 0.77 36.11 -12.12
CA SER A 236 1.53 36.72 -13.22
C SER A 236 0.79 37.14 -14.50
N SER A 237 -0.53 37.36 -14.49
CA SER A 237 -1.15 38.13 -15.61
C SER A 237 -2.42 38.96 -15.30
N ARG A 238 -2.24 40.28 -15.10
CA ARG A 238 -3.03 41.40 -15.69
C ARG A 238 -2.85 42.71 -14.88
N MET A 239 -2.06 43.65 -15.42
CA MET A 239 -2.05 45.04 -14.96
C MET A 239 -2.58 45.96 -16.06
N ARG A 240 -3.44 46.93 -15.67
CA ARG A 240 -3.98 48.03 -16.51
C ARG A 240 -5.04 47.54 -17.53
N SER A 241 -6.06 48.34 -17.89
CA SER A 241 -6.16 49.81 -17.86
C SER A 241 -7.48 50.33 -17.29
N ALA A 242 -7.48 51.59 -16.84
CA ALA A 242 -8.69 52.32 -16.42
C ALA A 242 -9.01 53.46 -17.39
N ALA A 243 -10.29 53.63 -17.76
CA ALA A 243 -10.86 54.88 -18.30
C ALA A 243 -12.40 54.87 -18.41
N THR A 244 -13.01 56.06 -18.29
CA THR A 244 -14.30 56.51 -18.89
C THR A 244 -15.61 55.72 -18.67
N SER A 245 -16.36 56.11 -17.62
CA SER A 245 -17.73 56.68 -17.68
C SER A 245 -18.63 56.46 -18.92
N VAL A 246 -19.89 56.05 -18.70
CA VAL A 246 -21.12 56.81 -19.08
C VAL A 246 -22.38 56.37 -18.28
N ASN A 247 -23.44 57.19 -18.33
CA ASN A 247 -24.71 57.04 -17.59
C ASN A 247 -25.64 55.92 -18.11
N GLY A 248 -26.46 55.36 -17.21
CA GLY A 248 -27.60 54.48 -17.54
C GLY A 248 -28.77 54.55 -16.55
N ARG A 249 -29.61 55.59 -16.61
CA ARG A 249 -30.86 55.68 -15.82
C ARG A 249 -32.02 55.00 -16.55
N THR A 250 -32.76 54.13 -15.85
CA THR A 250 -34.23 54.04 -16.00
C THR A 250 -34.89 53.73 -14.66
N LYS A 251 -36.10 54.26 -14.46
CA LYS A 251 -37.01 53.92 -13.35
C LYS A 251 -38.31 53.39 -13.95
N LYS A 252 -39.02 52.50 -13.25
CA LYS A 252 -40.49 52.52 -13.27
C LYS A 252 -41.06 51.97 -11.97
N ASN A 253 -42.13 52.62 -11.52
CA ASN A 253 -42.94 52.27 -10.35
C ASN A 253 -44.07 51.30 -10.85
N ILE A 254 -45.13 50.87 -10.13
CA ILE A 254 -45.87 51.50 -9.01
C ILE A 254 -46.91 50.50 -8.44
N ARG A 255 -47.17 50.49 -7.10
CA ARG A 255 -48.48 50.23 -6.38
C ARG A 255 -49.26 48.90 -6.65
N ASP A 256 -50.29 48.44 -5.92
CA ASP A 256 -50.92 48.66 -4.58
C ASP A 256 -51.93 47.48 -4.36
N SER A 257 -52.55 47.15 -3.21
CA SER A 257 -52.33 47.41 -1.76
C SER A 257 -53.32 46.53 -0.93
N GLY A 258 -53.20 46.48 0.40
CA GLY A 258 -54.18 45.83 1.32
C GLY A 258 -53.68 44.51 1.95
N VAL A 259 -53.93 44.05 3.20
CA VAL A 259 -54.34 44.58 4.54
C VAL A 259 -55.24 43.54 5.25
N LYS A 260 -54.67 42.80 6.22
CA LYS A 260 -55.35 42.02 7.31
C LYS A 260 -56.22 40.81 6.83
N LYS A 261 -56.68 39.86 7.67
CA LYS A 261 -56.71 39.71 9.15
C LYS A 261 -56.79 38.22 9.60
N SER A 262 -56.11 37.86 10.70
CA SER A 262 -56.44 36.89 11.78
C SER A 262 -57.09 35.49 11.53
N SER A 263 -56.51 34.51 12.27
CA SER A 263 -57.14 33.59 13.26
C SER A 263 -57.68 32.19 12.91
N ASN A 264 -57.15 31.20 13.66
CA ASN A 264 -57.71 29.95 14.22
C ASN A 264 -57.51 28.55 13.54
N ASP A 265 -56.84 27.69 14.32
CA ASP A 265 -57.15 26.32 14.78
C ASP A 265 -57.22 25.11 13.82
N SER A 266 -56.19 24.24 13.93
CA SER A 266 -56.22 22.78 14.27
C SER A 266 -54.75 22.32 14.39
N ASP A 267 -54.28 21.60 15.42
CA ASP A 267 -54.62 20.22 15.86
C ASP A 267 -54.35 19.15 14.77
N SER A 268 -53.63 18.05 15.03
CA SER A 268 -52.92 17.61 16.25
C SER A 268 -51.82 16.56 15.94
N ASP A 269 -51.14 16.11 17.01
CA ASP A 269 -50.41 14.83 17.18
C ASP A 269 -49.15 14.51 16.34
N PHE A 270 -48.05 14.30 17.08
CA PHE A 270 -46.87 13.55 16.65
C PHE A 270 -46.44 12.66 17.83
N GLU A 271 -46.76 11.37 17.75
CA GLU A 271 -46.49 10.38 18.80
C GLU A 271 -45.10 9.75 18.57
N PHE A 272 -44.32 9.56 19.63
CA PHE A 272 -42.98 8.98 19.58
C PHE A 272 -42.90 7.83 20.58
N ASP A 273 -43.01 6.61 20.06
CA ASP A 273 -43.00 5.36 20.82
C ASP A 273 -41.56 4.77 20.89
N LEU A 274 -41.30 3.91 21.88
CA LEU A 274 -39.95 3.51 22.33
C LEU A 274 -39.58 2.03 22.06
#